data_AF-A0A2U2YXZ4-F1
#
_entry.id   AF-A0A2U2YXZ4-F1
#
_cell.length_a   1.000
_cell.length_b   1.000
_cell.length_c   1.000
_cell.angle_alpha   90.00
_cell.angle_beta   90.00
_cell.angle_gamma   90.00
#
_symmetry.space_group_name_H-M   'P 1'
#
loop_
_entity.id
_entity.type
_entity.pdbx_description
1 polymer ?
#
loop_
_entity_poly.entity_id
_entity_poly.type
_entity_poly.pdbx_seq_one_letter_code
_entity_poly.pdbx_strand_id
1 'polypeptide(L)'
;MSTEQTTAANGFSYTLTRTLDAPVAKVWRAWTTTEQHARWAGAAAGSVEMDVRPGGAWKATMLTPDGGQFPLTGSYLEVAENRRLVVGMDVPGKPEPAARRCHVVECVSA
;
A
#
# COMPACT_ATOMS: atom_id res chain seq x y z
N MET A 1 1.66 -0.04 -23.38
CA MET A 1 1.26 -0.22 -21.96
C MET A 1 0.37 -1.45 -21.93
N SER A 2 0.82 -2.53 -21.28
CA SER A 2 0.04 -3.77 -21.20
C SER A 2 -0.30 -4.03 -19.74
N THR A 3 -1.59 -4.02 -19.43
CA THR A 3 -2.13 -4.43 -18.14
C THR A 3 -2.53 -5.89 -18.25
N GLU A 4 -1.81 -6.79 -17.58
CA GLU A 4 -2.25 -8.17 -17.42
C GLU A 4 -3.01 -8.29 -16.10
N GLN A 5 -4.28 -8.68 -16.22
CA GLN A 5 -5.18 -8.92 -15.11
C GLN A 5 -5.37 -10.44 -14.99
N THR A 6 -4.79 -11.06 -13.97
CA THR A 6 -5.03 -12.47 -13.65
C THR A 6 -6.02 -12.55 -12.50
N THR A 7 -7.23 -13.02 -12.80
CA THR A 7 -8.28 -13.29 -11.81
C THR A 7 -8.13 -14.73 -11.30
N ALA A 8 -7.82 -14.91 -10.01
CA ALA A 8 -7.87 -16.23 -9.37
C ALA A 8 -9.22 -16.47 -8.68
N ALA A 9 -9.67 -17.72 -8.67
CA ALA A 9 -11.06 -18.15 -8.51
C ALA A 9 -11.69 -18.06 -7.10
N ASN A 10 -11.30 -17.14 -6.20
CA ASN A 10 -11.98 -16.93 -4.91
C ASN A 10 -11.77 -15.54 -4.26
N GLY A 11 -11.78 -14.50 -5.09
CA GLY A 11 -11.61 -13.11 -4.69
C GLY A 11 -11.14 -12.29 -5.87
N PHE A 12 -11.49 -11.01 -5.93
CA PHE A 12 -11.03 -10.15 -7.01
C PHE A 12 -9.54 -9.83 -6.79
N SER A 13 -8.65 -10.54 -7.50
CA SER A 13 -7.23 -10.22 -7.57
C SER A 13 -6.96 -9.26 -8.72
N TYR A 14 -6.10 -8.28 -8.51
CA TYR A 14 -5.57 -7.43 -9.56
C TYR A 14 -4.06 -7.24 -9.39
N THR A 15 -3.37 -7.09 -10.51
CA THR A 15 -1.93 -6.84 -10.56
C THR A 15 -1.69 -5.54 -11.32
N LEU A 16 -0.83 -4.68 -10.78
CA LEU A 16 -0.40 -3.46 -11.44
C LEU A 16 1.12 -3.40 -11.43
N THR A 17 1.71 -3.32 -12.62
CA THR A 17 3.15 -3.13 -12.81
C THR A 17 3.40 -1.78 -13.43
N ARG A 18 4.32 -1.00 -12.85
CA ARG A 18 4.72 0.31 -13.34
C ARG A 18 6.22 0.50 -13.17
N THR A 19 6.87 1.01 -14.21
CA THR A 19 8.23 1.54 -14.13
C THR A 19 8.16 3.01 -13.75
N LEU A 20 8.91 3.40 -12.72
CA LEU A 20 9.01 4.77 -12.26
C LEU A 20 10.47 5.24 -12.45
N ASP A 21 10.65 6.44 -12.99
CA ASP A 21 11.97 7.09 -13.05
C ASP A 21 12.32 7.69 -11.67
N ALA A 22 12.59 6.80 -10.72
CA ALA A 22 12.92 7.14 -9.35
C ALA A 22 13.71 6.01 -8.69
N PRO A 23 14.65 6.33 -7.78
CA PRO A 23 15.32 5.31 -6.97
C PRO A 23 14.32 4.51 -6.14
N VAL A 24 14.54 3.22 -6.01
CA VAL A 24 13.68 2.33 -5.21
C VAL A 24 13.51 2.82 -3.78
N ALA A 25 14.56 3.35 -3.15
CA ALA A 25 14.50 3.90 -1.80
C ALA A 25 13.51 5.08 -1.68
N LYS A 26 13.36 5.89 -2.73
CA LYS A 26 12.39 6.99 -2.77
C LYS A 26 10.96 6.46 -2.85
N VAL A 27 10.74 5.43 -3.68
CA VAL A 27 9.45 4.75 -3.80
C VAL A 27 9.10 4.08 -2.46
N TRP A 28 10.03 3.35 -1.87
CA TRP A 28 9.86 2.72 -0.57
C TRP A 28 9.42 3.72 0.50
N ARG A 29 10.12 4.85 0.64
CA ARG A 29 9.73 5.91 1.58
C ARG A 29 8.34 6.47 1.33
N ALA A 30 7.87 6.53 0.08
CA ALA A 30 6.50 6.95 -0.21
C ALA A 30 5.47 6.01 0.44
N TRP A 31 5.79 4.73 0.55
CA TRP A 31 4.93 3.71 1.18
C TRP A 31 5.14 3.54 2.68
N THR A 32 6.27 3.96 3.23
CA THR A 32 6.66 3.64 4.62
C THR A 32 6.89 4.85 5.52
N THR A 33 6.67 6.07 5.01
CA THR A 33 6.74 7.29 5.82
C THR A 33 5.41 8.00 5.84
N THR A 34 4.95 8.34 7.05
CA THR A 34 3.66 8.96 7.32
C THR A 34 3.35 10.14 6.43
N GLU A 35 4.28 11.10 6.35
CA GLU A 35 4.10 12.35 5.59
C GLU A 35 3.94 12.09 4.10
N GLN A 36 4.77 11.21 3.53
CA GLN A 36 4.73 10.92 2.10
C GLN A 36 3.50 10.09 1.76
N HIS A 37 3.17 9.09 2.59
CA HIS A 37 2.00 8.25 2.41
C HIS A 37 0.71 9.08 2.40
N ALA A 38 0.56 10.00 3.36
CA ALA A 38 -0.60 10.89 3.42
C ALA A 38 -0.77 11.70 2.11
N ARG A 39 0.34 12.24 1.58
CA ARG A 39 0.33 13.08 0.37
C ARG A 39 -0.10 12.31 -0.88
N TRP A 40 0.46 11.13 -1.14
CA TRP A 40 0.17 10.42 -2.40
C TRP A 40 -1.10 9.55 -2.31
N ALA A 41 -1.46 9.05 -1.12
CA ALA A 41 -2.67 8.26 -0.94
C ALA A 41 -3.94 9.13 -0.89
N GLY A 42 -3.83 10.43 -0.60
CA GLY A 42 -4.99 11.30 -0.39
C GLY A 42 -5.64 11.10 0.98
N ALA A 43 -4.82 10.86 2.01
CA ALA A 43 -5.30 10.75 3.37
C ALA A 43 -5.37 12.14 4.05
N ALA A 44 -6.27 12.28 5.01
CA ALA A 44 -6.38 13.47 5.84
C ALA A 44 -5.05 13.72 6.57
N ALA A 45 -4.58 14.97 6.56
CA ALA A 45 -3.34 15.36 7.21
C ALA A 45 -3.36 14.97 8.71
N GLY A 46 -2.29 14.33 9.18
CA GLY A 46 -2.17 13.88 10.57
C GLY A 46 -2.95 12.62 10.94
N SER A 47 -3.75 12.04 10.03
CA SER A 47 -4.51 10.81 10.31
C SER A 47 -3.69 9.52 10.16
N VAL A 48 -2.53 9.61 9.51
CA VAL A 48 -1.70 8.46 9.16
C VAL A 48 -0.79 8.11 10.34
N GLU A 49 -0.83 6.85 10.79
CA GLU A 49 0.15 6.27 11.72
C GLU A 49 0.62 4.93 11.15
N MET A 50 1.91 4.64 11.28
CA MET A 50 2.55 3.50 10.61
C MET A 50 3.64 2.92 11.50
N ASP A 51 3.50 1.65 11.89
CA ASP A 51 4.56 0.86 12.52
C ASP A 51 5.12 -0.13 11.49
N VAL A 52 6.12 0.31 10.70
CA VAL A 52 6.58 -0.40 9.50
C VAL A 52 7.51 -1.56 9.83
N ARG A 53 6.94 -2.62 10.40
CA ARG A 53 7.58 -3.91 10.67
C ARG A 53 6.54 -5.03 10.54
N PRO A 54 6.92 -6.29 10.32
CA PRO A 54 5.97 -7.40 10.31
C PRO A 54 5.13 -7.42 11.60
N GLY A 55 3.80 -7.49 11.46
CA GLY A 55 2.83 -7.41 12.54
C GLY A 55 2.56 -6.00 13.09
N GLY A 56 3.26 -4.97 12.61
CA GLY A 56 3.03 -3.59 13.01
C GLY A 56 1.71 -3.05 12.45
N ALA A 57 1.01 -2.24 13.24
CA ALA A 57 -0.27 -1.67 12.86
C ALA A 57 -0.11 -0.40 12.02
N TRP A 58 -1.13 -0.10 11.21
CA TRP A 58 -1.26 1.20 10.54
C TRP A 58 -2.71 1.67 10.57
N LYS A 59 -2.89 2.99 10.48
CA LYS A 59 -4.21 3.61 10.26
C LYS A 59 -4.07 4.83 9.35
N ALA A 60 -5.13 5.14 8.61
CA ALA A 60 -5.23 6.33 7.78
C ALA A 60 -6.70 6.67 7.55
N THR A 61 -7.03 7.96 7.49
CA THR A 61 -8.37 8.41 7.07
C THR A 61 -8.30 8.90 5.64
N MET A 62 -8.89 8.14 4.71
CA MET A 62 -8.90 8.48 3.29
C MET A 62 -9.95 9.54 2.99
N LEU A 63 -9.62 10.50 2.14
CA LEU A 63 -10.54 11.55 1.69
C LEU A 63 -11.12 11.20 0.32
N THR A 64 -12.42 11.37 0.15
CA THR A 64 -13.06 11.27 -1.17
C THR A 64 -13.24 12.66 -1.81
N PRO A 65 -13.34 12.74 -3.15
CA PRO A 65 -13.49 14.02 -3.84
C PRO A 65 -14.74 14.83 -3.44
N ASP A 66 -15.76 14.18 -2.91
CA ASP A 66 -17.00 14.77 -2.40
C ASP A 66 -16.92 15.21 -0.93
N GLY A 67 -15.76 15.08 -0.29
CA GLY A 67 -15.52 15.50 1.10
C GLY A 67 -15.81 14.43 2.16
N GLY A 68 -16.15 13.21 1.74
CA GLY A 68 -16.29 12.06 2.64
C GLY A 68 -14.96 11.62 3.27
N GLN A 69 -15.07 10.96 4.42
CA GLN A 69 -13.93 10.42 5.16
C GLN A 69 -14.12 8.92 5.43
N PHE A 70 -13.09 8.14 5.11
CA PHE A 70 -13.10 6.69 5.26
C PHE A 70 -11.91 6.27 6.13
N PRO A 71 -12.12 6.02 7.44
CA PRO A 71 -11.07 5.50 8.30
C PRO A 71 -10.75 4.06 7.91
N LEU A 72 -9.46 3.80 7.72
CA LEU A 72 -8.91 2.48 7.43
C LEU A 72 -7.89 2.11 8.49
N THR A 73 -7.84 0.83 8.82
CA THR A 73 -6.85 0.23 9.70
C THR A 73 -6.29 -1.04 9.06
N GLY A 74 -5.16 -1.50 9.57
CA GLY A 74 -4.64 -2.79 9.22
C GLY A 74 -3.27 -3.05 9.82
N SER A 75 -2.57 -4.02 9.22
CA SER A 75 -1.23 -4.42 9.66
C SER A 75 -0.29 -4.70 8.50
N TYR A 76 1.02 -4.56 8.72
CA TYR A 76 2.04 -5.01 7.78
C TYR A 76 2.25 -6.51 7.93
N LEU A 77 1.97 -7.28 6.88
CA LEU A 77 2.10 -8.74 6.90
C LEU A 77 3.54 -9.17 6.57
N GLU A 78 4.19 -8.44 5.66
CA GLU A 78 5.60 -8.66 5.30
C GLU A 78 6.27 -7.32 5.00
N VAL A 79 7.50 -7.15 5.49
CA VAL A 79 8.33 -5.97 5.25
C VAL A 79 9.74 -6.43 4.90
N ALA A 80 10.13 -6.31 3.63
CA ALA A 80 11.48 -6.49 3.16
C ALA A 80 11.93 -5.19 2.50
N GLU A 81 12.77 -4.44 3.20
CA GLU A 81 13.16 -3.07 2.82
C GLU A 81 13.60 -2.98 1.36
N ASN A 82 13.08 -1.97 0.66
CA ASN A 82 13.39 -1.67 -0.74
C ASN A 82 13.13 -2.83 -1.72
N ARG A 83 12.34 -3.84 -1.33
CA ARG A 83 12.05 -5.00 -2.19
C ARG A 83 10.59 -5.41 -2.19
N ARG A 84 10.00 -5.56 -1.01
CA ARG A 84 8.64 -6.10 -0.88
C ARG A 84 7.94 -5.57 0.36
N LEU A 85 6.70 -5.14 0.16
CA LEU A 85 5.81 -4.69 1.22
C LEU A 85 4.46 -5.37 1.03
N VAL A 86 3.98 -6.08 2.05
CA VAL A 86 2.63 -6.64 2.05
C VAL A 86 1.85 -5.99 3.18
N VAL A 87 0.79 -5.28 2.81
CA VAL A 87 -0.06 -4.50 3.73
C VAL A 87 -1.44 -5.15 3.77
N GLY A 88 -1.87 -5.58 4.94
CA GLY A 88 -3.24 -6.01 5.19
C GLY A 88 -4.12 -4.82 5.54
N MET A 89 -5.35 -4.82 5.05
CA MET A 89 -6.41 -3.89 5.46
C MET A 89 -7.48 -4.65 6.23
N ASP A 90 -7.88 -4.15 7.39
CA ASP A 90 -8.97 -4.73 8.17
C ASP A 90 -10.29 -4.50 7.43
N VAL A 91 -11.11 -5.55 7.35
CA VAL A 91 -12.43 -5.49 6.71
C VAL A 91 -13.46 -5.92 7.74
N PRO A 92 -14.49 -5.10 8.01
CA PRO A 92 -15.57 -5.48 8.92
C PRO A 92 -16.17 -6.84 8.54
N GLY A 93 -16.30 -7.73 9.53
CA GLY A 93 -16.84 -9.08 9.34
C GLY A 93 -15.85 -10.10 8.75
N LYS A 94 -14.58 -9.74 8.52
CA LYS A 94 -13.53 -10.70 8.16
C LYS A 94 -12.54 -10.89 9.31
N PRO A 95 -12.16 -12.14 9.64
CA PRO A 95 -11.18 -12.42 10.67
C PRO A 95 -9.75 -12.11 10.23
N GLU A 96 -9.49 -12.11 8.92
CA GLU A 96 -8.18 -11.87 8.33
C GLU A 96 -8.17 -10.58 7.50
N PRO A 97 -7.06 -9.81 7.53
CA PRO A 97 -6.92 -8.63 6.69
C PRO A 97 -6.92 -8.95 5.19
N ALA A 98 -7.53 -8.09 4.39
CA ALA A 98 -7.40 -8.13 2.94
C ALA A 98 -5.98 -7.69 2.53
N ALA A 99 -5.18 -8.64 2.05
CA ALA A 99 -3.77 -8.41 1.74
C ALA A 99 -3.57 -7.70 0.39
N ARG A 100 -2.85 -6.58 0.41
CA ARG A 100 -2.28 -5.89 -0.75
C ARG A 100 -0.78 -6.15 -0.81
N ARG A 101 -0.30 -6.60 -1.98
CA ARG A 101 1.13 -6.89 -2.20
C ARG A 101 1.73 -5.84 -3.11
N CYS A 102 2.81 -5.23 -2.66
CA CYS A 102 3.61 -4.28 -3.43
C CYS A 102 5.03 -4.83 -3.55
N HIS A 103 5.45 -5.10 -4.78
CA HIS A 103 6.85 -5.38 -5.09
C HIS A 103 7.46 -4.10 -5.65
N VAL A 104 8.57 -3.67 -5.07
CA VAL A 104 9.33 -2.51 -5.56
C VAL A 104 10.64 -3.07 -6.09
N VAL A 105 10.85 -2.94 -7.39
CA VAL A 105 12.01 -3.50 -8.08
C VAL A 105 12.70 -2.36 -8.80
N GLU A 106 14.03 -2.32 -8.70
CA GLU A 106 14.84 -1.42 -9.52
C GLU A 106 14.95 -2.04 -10.91
N CYS A 107 14.40 -1.38 -11.92
CA CYS A 107 14.71 -1.70 -13.32
C CYS A 107 15.96 -0.91 -13.70
N VAL A 108 17.13 -1.55 -13.66
CA VAL A 108 18.32 -1.02 -14.32
C VAL A 108 18.13 -1.27 -15.81
N SER A 109 17.76 -0.23 -16.56
CA SER A 109 17.77 -0.27 -18.02
C SER A 109 19.22 -0.48 -18.47
N ALA A 110 19.48 -1.60 -19.17
CA ALA A 110 20.74 -1.88 -19.86
C ALA A 110 20.91 -0.97 -21.09
#